data_AF-A0A4C1YWU0-F1
#
_entry.id   AF-A0A4C1YWU0-F1
#
_cell.length_a   1.000
_cell.length_b   1.000
_cell.length_c   1.000
_cell.angle_alpha   90.00
_cell.angle_beta   90.00
_cell.angle_gamma   90.00
#
_symmetry.space_group_name_H-M   'P 1'
#
loop_
_entity.id
_entity.type
_entity.pdbx_description
1 polymer ?
#
loop_
_entity_poly.entity_id
_entity_poly.type
_entity_poly.pdbx_seq_one_letter_code
_entity_poly.pdbx_strand_id
1 'polypeptide(L)'
;MPPSKESRGTSWANPSNKNEQQINSRIILTSCDTTTHLSAGALIKNSNYFPTFRGIYFAGHSAGAHLVAKLLSGADFLERTPGSRRLQAAFLISGVYDLREIVHTYVNDAVRLPEEWAVAMSPLFDDYKHLFERKIRMYILAGEHDSGTFKRQSREFYEHLLDVCRTQHMYFEIKDRLDHFDIVENFANQDNFLKNLVVHDVRKHL
;
A
#
# COMPACT_ATOMS: atom_id res chain seq x y z
N MET A 1 -31.29 16.59 -7.56
CA MET A 1 -30.02 16.77 -6.83
C MET A 1 -29.79 15.52 -6.00
N PRO A 2 -28.76 14.70 -6.27
CA PRO A 2 -28.44 13.58 -5.39
C PRO A 2 -27.66 14.09 -4.16
N PRO A 3 -27.81 13.45 -2.99
CA PRO A 3 -27.17 13.92 -1.76
C PRO A 3 -25.67 13.63 -1.75
N SER A 4 -24.90 14.58 -1.21
CA SER A 4 -23.46 14.48 -0.95
C SER A 4 -23.17 13.31 0.00
N LYS A 5 -22.33 12.36 -0.43
CA LYS A 5 -21.78 11.32 0.45
C LYS A 5 -20.70 11.96 1.34
N GLU A 6 -21.04 12.16 2.61
CA GLU A 6 -20.11 12.50 3.68
C GLU A 6 -18.98 11.47 3.80
N SER A 7 -17.80 11.95 4.16
CA SER A 7 -16.60 11.19 4.48
C SER A 7 -16.86 10.15 5.58
N ARG A 8 -17.04 8.89 5.20
CA ARG A 8 -17.11 7.76 6.14
C ARG A 8 -15.70 7.19 6.31
N GLY A 9 -15.12 7.38 7.49
CA GLY A 9 -13.84 6.77 7.84
C GLY A 9 -13.91 5.24 7.76
N THR A 10 -12.97 4.64 7.06
CA THR A 10 -12.81 3.19 6.92
C THR A 10 -12.08 2.63 8.14
N SER A 11 -12.84 2.11 9.11
CA SER A 11 -12.30 1.24 10.16
C SER A 11 -12.14 -0.18 9.61
N TRP A 12 -10.89 -0.64 9.49
CA TRP A 12 -10.48 -1.93 8.92
C TRP A 12 -10.68 -3.13 9.85
N ALA A 13 -11.49 -2.99 10.90
CA ALA A 13 -11.83 -4.09 11.79
C ALA A 13 -13.34 -4.08 12.07
N ASN A 14 -14.07 -5.06 11.52
CA ASN A 14 -15.40 -5.39 11.99
C ASN A 14 -15.28 -6.58 12.96
N PRO A 15 -15.33 -6.37 14.28
CA PRO A 15 -15.10 -7.41 15.29
C PRO A 15 -16.12 -8.57 15.28
N SER A 16 -17.14 -8.52 14.42
CA SER A 16 -18.22 -9.50 14.35
C SER A 16 -18.02 -10.61 13.30
N ASN A 17 -17.04 -10.52 12.40
CA ASN A 17 -16.87 -11.48 11.31
C ASN A 17 -15.83 -12.58 11.65
N LYS A 18 -16.31 -13.76 12.05
CA LYS A 18 -15.46 -14.91 12.43
C LYS A 18 -14.51 -15.39 11.32
N ASN A 19 -14.83 -15.15 10.05
CA ASN A 19 -13.95 -15.49 8.92
C ASN A 19 -12.77 -14.50 8.75
N GLU A 20 -12.91 -13.24 9.20
CA GLU A 20 -11.80 -12.26 9.23
C GLU A 20 -10.83 -12.54 10.37
N GLN A 21 -11.32 -13.08 11.50
CA GLN A 21 -10.46 -13.55 12.60
C GLN A 21 -9.64 -14.81 12.23
N GLN A 22 -10.01 -15.54 11.17
CA GLN A 22 -9.45 -16.85 10.83
C GLN A 22 -8.55 -16.87 9.59
N ILE A 23 -8.21 -15.71 9.02
CA ILE A 23 -6.95 -15.54 8.25
C ILE A 23 -5.80 -15.44 9.27
N ASN A 24 -5.66 -16.52 10.05
CA ASN A 24 -4.62 -16.89 11.01
C ASN A 24 -3.63 -15.80 11.44
N SER A 25 -3.82 -15.21 12.62
CA SER A 25 -2.85 -14.96 13.74
C SER A 25 -1.35 -14.66 13.48
N ARG A 26 -0.93 -14.38 12.24
CA ARG A 26 0.46 -14.43 11.77
C ARG A 26 0.77 -13.44 10.62
N ILE A 27 -0.17 -12.56 10.28
CA ILE A 27 -0.07 -11.55 9.21
C ILE A 27 -0.49 -10.20 9.81
N ILE A 28 0.34 -9.17 9.65
CA ILE A 28 -0.05 -7.77 9.95
C ILE A 28 -0.32 -7.13 8.60
N LEU A 29 -1.59 -6.77 8.32
CA LEU A 29 -1.96 -5.85 7.25
C LEU A 29 -2.14 -4.48 7.88
N THR A 30 -1.30 -3.53 7.52
CA THR A 30 -1.38 -2.16 8.04
C THR A 30 -1.79 -1.23 6.91
N SER A 31 -2.99 -0.66 7.03
CA SER A 31 -3.36 0.57 6.32
C SER A 31 -2.58 1.71 6.96
N CYS A 32 -1.70 2.36 6.21
CA CYS A 32 -1.01 3.55 6.69
C CYS A 32 -1.92 4.76 6.52
N ASP A 33 -2.42 5.34 7.61
CA ASP A 33 -3.04 6.66 7.64
C ASP A 33 -2.09 7.64 8.37
N THR A 34 -1.61 8.65 7.64
CA THR A 34 -0.83 9.87 8.00
C THR A 34 0.30 9.82 9.06
N THR A 35 0.54 8.71 9.77
CA THR A 35 1.49 8.61 10.89
C THR A 35 2.59 7.59 10.57
N THR A 36 3.24 7.75 9.43
CA THR A 36 3.87 6.67 8.66
C THR A 36 5.10 6.03 9.26
N HIS A 37 5.98 6.77 9.93
CA HIS A 37 7.26 6.21 10.39
C HIS A 37 7.18 5.59 11.78
N LEU A 38 6.49 6.25 12.72
CA LEU A 38 6.38 5.78 14.10
C LEU A 38 5.43 4.59 14.21
N SER A 39 4.30 4.58 13.47
CA SER A 39 3.34 3.48 13.51
C SER A 39 3.86 2.22 12.80
N ALA A 40 4.45 2.32 11.61
CA ALA A 40 5.01 1.17 10.90
C ALA A 40 6.22 0.57 11.63
N GLY A 41 7.11 1.43 12.15
CA GLY A 41 8.23 1.00 12.98
C GLY A 41 7.77 0.32 14.28
N ALA A 42 6.73 0.86 14.94
CA ALA A 42 6.12 0.24 16.11
C ALA A 42 5.42 -1.09 15.77
N LEU A 43 4.74 -1.20 14.63
CA LEU A 43 4.06 -2.44 14.21
C LEU A 43 5.05 -3.55 13.84
N ILE A 44 6.10 -3.23 13.10
CA ILE A 44 7.17 -4.19 12.81
C ILE A 44 7.90 -4.57 14.12
N LYS A 45 8.22 -3.62 15.00
CA LYS A 45 8.81 -3.91 16.31
C LYS A 45 7.89 -4.77 17.17
N ASN A 46 6.58 -4.48 17.17
CA ASN A 46 5.56 -5.23 17.92
C ASN A 46 5.41 -6.67 17.41
N SER A 47 5.65 -6.94 16.12
CA SER A 47 5.68 -8.30 15.60
C SER A 47 6.76 -9.18 16.26
N ASN A 48 7.83 -8.61 16.82
CA ASN A 48 8.84 -9.38 17.55
C ASN A 48 8.34 -9.89 18.91
N TYR A 49 7.32 -9.26 19.49
CA TYR A 49 6.65 -9.78 20.69
C TYR A 49 5.72 -10.96 20.38
N PHE A 50 5.51 -11.26 19.09
CA PHE A 50 4.74 -12.39 18.64
C PHE A 50 5.58 -13.29 17.71
N PRO A 51 6.44 -14.16 18.27
CA PRO A 51 7.36 -15.00 17.49
C PRO A 51 6.68 -15.96 16.49
N THR A 52 5.36 -16.12 16.58
CA THR A 52 4.53 -16.94 15.68
C THR A 52 4.29 -16.31 14.30
N PHE A 53 4.52 -15.00 14.12
CA PHE A 53 4.31 -14.33 12.84
C PHE A 53 5.40 -14.73 11.83
N ARG A 54 5.00 -15.31 10.70
CA ARG A 54 5.94 -15.85 9.70
C ARG A 54 6.31 -14.84 8.60
N GLY A 55 5.49 -13.82 8.37
CA GLY A 55 5.76 -12.78 7.38
C GLY A 55 4.96 -11.51 7.64
N ILE A 56 5.51 -10.38 7.23
CA ILE A 56 4.90 -9.04 7.30
C ILE A 56 4.50 -8.63 5.88
N TYR A 57 3.34 -8.01 5.76
CA TYR A 57 2.77 -7.60 4.49
C TYR A 57 2.27 -6.15 4.60
N PHE A 58 2.70 -5.27 3.72
CA PHE A 58 2.14 -3.92 3.68
C PHE A 58 1.02 -3.84 2.67
N ALA A 59 -0.05 -3.12 3.00
CA ALA A 59 -1.15 -2.88 2.08
C ALA A 59 -1.62 -1.44 2.28
N GLY A 60 -1.50 -0.63 1.23
CA GLY A 60 -1.90 0.76 1.23
C GLY A 60 -2.88 1.01 0.10
N HIS A 61 -3.91 1.81 0.38
CA HIS A 61 -4.88 2.27 -0.61
C HIS A 61 -4.82 3.79 -0.75
N SER A 62 -4.83 4.31 -1.97
CA SER A 62 -4.84 5.77 -2.21
C SER A 62 -3.65 6.46 -1.51
N ALA A 63 -3.90 7.40 -0.61
CA ALA A 63 -2.87 8.01 0.24
C ALA A 63 -2.08 6.97 1.05
N GLY A 64 -2.69 5.86 1.49
CA GLY A 64 -1.99 4.78 2.16
C GLY A 64 -0.97 4.07 1.25
N ALA A 65 -1.24 3.94 -0.04
CA ALA A 65 -0.29 3.36 -1.00
C ALA A 65 0.94 4.27 -1.18
N HIS A 66 0.72 5.58 -1.24
CA HIS A 66 1.78 6.59 -1.25
C HIS A 66 2.68 6.45 -0.02
N LEU A 67 2.06 6.31 1.16
CA LEU A 67 2.73 6.19 2.44
C LEU A 67 3.57 4.92 2.55
N VAL A 68 3.04 3.78 2.09
CA VAL A 68 3.82 2.53 2.01
C VAL A 68 5.00 2.68 1.05
N ALA A 69 4.82 3.36 -0.09
CA ALA A 69 5.91 3.62 -1.03
C ALA A 69 7.02 4.47 -0.40
N LYS A 70 6.70 5.59 0.27
CA LYS A 70 7.68 6.39 1.04
C LYS A 70 8.38 5.59 2.15
N LEU A 71 7.66 4.67 2.78
CA LEU A 71 8.26 3.79 3.80
C LEU A 71 9.30 2.85 3.20
N LEU A 72 9.00 2.32 2.01
CA LEU A 72 9.86 1.40 1.28
C LEU A 72 11.06 2.08 0.62
N SER A 73 11.02 3.38 0.35
CA SER A 73 12.21 4.11 -0.11
C SER A 73 13.24 4.37 1.00
N GLY A 74 12.82 4.32 2.26
CA GLY A 74 13.70 4.53 3.41
C GLY A 74 14.60 3.33 3.73
N ALA A 75 15.77 3.26 3.08
CA ALA A 75 16.76 2.20 3.34
C ALA A 75 17.15 2.11 4.82
N ASP A 76 17.47 3.26 5.44
CA ASP A 76 17.76 3.38 6.87
C ASP A 76 16.64 2.85 7.76
N PHE A 77 15.38 3.14 7.39
CA PHE A 77 14.22 2.66 8.13
C PHE A 77 14.14 1.13 8.08
N LEU A 78 14.28 0.53 6.90
CA LEU A 78 14.26 -0.92 6.76
C LEU A 78 15.47 -1.59 7.40
N GLU A 79 16.64 -0.97 7.46
CA GLU A 79 17.81 -1.54 8.13
C GLU A 79 17.69 -1.50 9.66
N ARG A 80 17.22 -0.38 10.21
CA ARG A 80 17.16 -0.15 11.66
C ARG A 80 15.91 -0.73 12.32
N THR A 81 14.92 -1.18 11.55
CA THR A 81 13.68 -1.73 12.09
C THR A 81 13.79 -3.25 12.29
N PRO A 82 13.85 -3.74 13.55
CA PRO A 82 13.99 -5.17 13.83
C PRO A 82 12.76 -5.94 13.33
N GLY A 83 12.98 -6.96 12.49
CA GLY A 83 11.90 -7.72 11.86
C GLY A 83 11.58 -7.30 10.42
N SER A 84 12.20 -6.23 9.90
CA SER A 84 12.03 -5.80 8.50
C SER A 84 12.42 -6.87 7.48
N ARG A 85 13.34 -7.77 7.80
CA ARG A 85 13.69 -8.93 6.96
C ARG A 85 12.53 -9.91 6.77
N ARG A 86 11.48 -9.83 7.60
CA ARG A 86 10.26 -10.62 7.48
C ARG A 86 9.23 -9.96 6.56
N LEU A 87 9.49 -8.75 6.03
CA LEU A 87 8.64 -8.12 5.03
C LEU A 87 8.68 -8.93 3.74
N GLN A 88 7.53 -9.50 3.37
CA GLN A 88 7.39 -10.43 2.26
C GLN A 88 6.85 -9.74 1.00
N ALA A 89 5.83 -8.88 1.18
CA ALA A 89 5.22 -8.17 0.06
C ALA A 89 4.62 -6.82 0.48
N ALA A 90 4.44 -5.95 -0.51
CA ALA A 90 3.67 -4.72 -0.40
C ALA A 90 2.61 -4.66 -1.51
N PHE A 91 1.38 -4.32 -1.14
CA PHE A 91 0.23 -4.11 -2.01
C PHE A 91 -0.07 -2.60 -2.04
N LEU A 92 0.16 -1.98 -3.19
CA LEU A 92 -0.02 -0.56 -3.43
C LEU A 92 -1.23 -0.39 -4.35
N ILE A 93 -2.38 -0.04 -3.78
CA ILE A 93 -3.67 -0.06 -4.46
C ILE A 93 -4.12 1.36 -4.74
N SER A 94 -4.36 1.67 -6.02
CA SER A 94 -4.84 2.96 -6.52
C SER A 94 -4.09 4.13 -5.89
N GLY A 95 -2.76 4.07 -5.89
CA GLY A 95 -1.91 5.05 -5.21
C GLY A 95 -1.60 6.30 -6.02
N VAL A 96 -1.12 7.33 -5.32
CA VAL A 96 -0.54 8.54 -5.92
C VAL A 96 0.95 8.58 -5.59
N TYR A 97 1.79 8.73 -6.60
CA TYR A 97 3.25 8.67 -6.48
C TYR A 97 3.94 9.94 -6.96
N ASP A 98 3.24 10.80 -7.70
CA ASP A 98 3.64 12.16 -8.08
C ASP A 98 2.62 13.18 -7.56
N LEU A 99 3.05 13.97 -6.58
CA LEU A 99 2.24 14.99 -5.92
C LEU A 99 2.23 16.33 -6.66
N ARG A 100 3.02 16.52 -7.72
CA ARG A 100 3.02 17.76 -8.52
C ARG A 100 1.66 18.01 -9.18
N GLU A 101 0.91 16.95 -9.48
CA GLU A 101 -0.45 17.09 -9.97
C GLU A 101 -1.44 17.38 -8.85
N ILE A 102 -1.18 16.87 -7.63
CA ILE A 102 -2.07 17.07 -6.47
C ILE A 102 -2.10 18.52 -6.03
N VAL A 103 -0.98 19.24 -6.07
CA VAL A 103 -0.89 20.61 -5.56
C VAL A 103 -1.87 21.58 -6.22
N HIS A 104 -2.35 21.26 -7.42
CA HIS A 104 -3.31 22.05 -8.20
C HIS A 104 -4.76 21.53 -8.12
N THR A 105 -5.06 20.62 -7.20
CA THR A 105 -6.40 20.03 -7.03
C THR A 105 -7.01 20.38 -5.68
N TYR A 106 -8.34 20.20 -5.55
CA TYR A 106 -9.07 20.39 -4.29
C TYR A 106 -8.53 19.49 -3.14
N VAL A 107 -7.80 18.42 -3.46
CA VAL A 107 -7.15 17.57 -2.44
C VAL A 107 -6.10 18.36 -1.66
N ASN A 108 -5.45 19.34 -2.30
CA ASN A 108 -4.42 20.15 -1.64
C ASN A 108 -5.00 21.14 -0.62
N ASP A 109 -6.30 21.44 -0.65
CA ASP A 109 -6.95 22.28 0.37
C ASP A 109 -6.86 21.62 1.77
N ALA A 110 -6.91 20.29 1.79
CA ALA A 110 -6.78 19.48 3.01
C ALA A 110 -5.31 19.22 3.38
N VAL A 111 -4.47 18.88 2.41
CA VAL A 111 -3.06 18.47 2.66
C VAL A 111 -2.14 19.67 2.86
N ARG A 112 -2.45 20.82 2.24
CA ARG A 112 -1.67 22.06 2.27
C ARG A 112 -0.20 21.84 1.93
N LEU A 113 0.05 21.03 0.92
CA LEU A 113 1.38 20.73 0.41
C LEU A 113 1.89 21.94 -0.38
N PRO A 114 3.02 22.55 0.03
CA PRO A 114 3.65 23.58 -0.76
C PRO A 114 4.25 22.97 -2.04
N GLU A 115 4.21 23.73 -3.14
CA GLU A 115 4.66 23.25 -4.46
C GLU A 115 6.14 22.82 -4.44
N GLU A 116 6.97 23.52 -3.67
CA GLU A 116 8.39 23.21 -3.53
C GLU A 116 8.67 21.86 -2.82
N TRP A 117 7.69 21.33 -2.08
CA TRP A 117 7.78 20.02 -1.43
C TRP A 117 7.24 18.89 -2.30
N ALA A 118 6.51 19.19 -3.39
CA ALA A 118 5.81 18.19 -4.17
C ALA A 118 6.74 17.09 -4.69
N VAL A 119 7.91 17.45 -5.22
CA VAL A 119 8.91 16.48 -5.70
C VAL A 119 9.51 15.69 -4.54
N ALA A 120 9.97 16.36 -3.48
CA ALA A 120 10.62 15.70 -2.35
C ALA A 120 9.68 14.69 -1.64
N MET A 121 8.38 14.98 -1.64
CA MET A 121 7.36 14.13 -1.03
C MET A 121 6.78 13.09 -1.99
N SER A 122 7.20 13.05 -3.26
CA SER A 122 6.68 12.11 -4.26
C SER A 122 7.49 10.80 -4.30
N PRO A 123 6.88 9.64 -3.98
CA PRO A 123 7.52 8.33 -4.07
C PRO A 123 8.13 8.04 -5.44
N LEU A 124 7.59 8.61 -6.52
CA LEU A 124 8.10 8.41 -7.87
C LEU A 124 9.54 8.88 -8.05
N PHE A 125 10.01 9.83 -7.24
CA PHE A 125 11.38 10.38 -7.34
C PHE A 125 12.33 9.85 -6.26
N ASP A 126 11.88 8.90 -5.45
CA ASP A 126 12.70 8.30 -4.40
C ASP A 126 13.60 7.16 -4.93
N ASP A 127 14.63 6.83 -4.14
CA ASP A 127 15.53 5.70 -4.40
C ASP A 127 15.00 4.40 -3.77
N TYR A 128 14.96 3.34 -4.58
CA TYR A 128 14.55 1.99 -4.18
C TYR A 128 15.61 0.92 -4.47
N LYS A 129 16.84 1.28 -4.88
CA LYS A 129 17.90 0.32 -5.24
C LYS A 129 18.18 -0.71 -4.14
N HIS A 130 18.11 -0.28 -2.89
CA HIS A 130 18.32 -1.14 -1.72
C HIS A 130 17.28 -2.27 -1.61
N LEU A 131 16.14 -2.19 -2.30
CA LEU A 131 15.13 -3.25 -2.33
C LEU A 131 15.56 -4.45 -3.20
N PHE A 132 16.52 -4.30 -4.11
CA PHE A 132 17.05 -5.38 -4.94
C PHE A 132 17.45 -6.60 -4.11
N GLU A 133 18.11 -6.37 -2.97
CA GLU A 133 18.59 -7.44 -2.09
C GLU A 133 17.50 -8.04 -1.19
N ARG A 134 16.35 -7.37 -1.07
CA ARG A 134 15.32 -7.70 -0.07
C ARG A 134 14.26 -8.68 -0.57
N LYS A 135 14.22 -9.00 -1.87
CA LYS A 135 13.23 -9.92 -2.50
C LYS A 135 11.77 -9.65 -2.09
N ILE A 136 11.44 -8.39 -1.79
CA ILE A 136 10.08 -7.98 -1.43
C ILE A 136 9.23 -8.02 -2.71
N ARG A 137 8.08 -8.67 -2.64
CA ARG A 137 7.12 -8.71 -3.75
C ARG A 137 6.31 -7.42 -3.77
N MET A 138 6.23 -6.77 -4.91
CA MET A 138 5.53 -5.50 -5.08
C MET A 138 4.32 -5.71 -5.98
N TYR A 139 3.13 -5.44 -5.46
CA TYR A 139 1.88 -5.46 -6.21
C TYR A 139 1.40 -4.02 -6.38
N ILE A 140 1.36 -3.54 -7.61
CA ILE A 140 0.85 -2.22 -7.96
C ILE A 140 -0.49 -2.44 -8.69
N LEU A 141 -1.58 -2.00 -8.07
CA LEU A 141 -2.93 -2.32 -8.52
C LEU A 141 -3.70 -1.01 -8.74
N ALA A 142 -4.56 -0.96 -9.76
CA ALA A 142 -5.53 0.11 -9.96
C ALA A 142 -6.84 -0.47 -10.48
N GLY A 143 -7.96 0.23 -10.32
CA GLY A 143 -9.25 -0.17 -10.91
C GLY A 143 -9.39 0.29 -12.37
N GLU A 144 -10.18 -0.42 -13.18
CA GLU A 144 -10.56 0.05 -14.51
C GLU A 144 -11.27 1.40 -14.46
N HIS A 145 -12.16 1.57 -13.48
CA HIS A 145 -12.97 2.76 -13.29
C HIS A 145 -12.30 3.82 -12.38
N ASP A 146 -11.02 3.62 -12.03
CA ASP A 146 -10.21 4.69 -11.46
C ASP A 146 -10.04 5.86 -12.44
N SER A 147 -9.70 7.03 -11.89
CA SER A 147 -9.34 8.19 -12.70
C SER A 147 -8.13 7.88 -13.60
N GLY A 148 -8.02 8.61 -14.72
CA GLY A 148 -6.86 8.50 -15.61
C GLY A 148 -5.53 8.73 -14.88
N THR A 149 -5.53 9.61 -13.88
CA THR A 149 -4.36 9.92 -13.03
C THR A 149 -3.92 8.71 -12.21
N PHE A 150 -4.82 8.03 -11.49
CA PHE A 150 -4.46 6.85 -10.70
C PHE A 150 -3.87 5.74 -11.58
N LYS A 151 -4.50 5.47 -12.73
CA LYS A 151 -4.00 4.45 -13.68
C LYS A 151 -2.65 4.82 -14.27
N ARG A 152 -2.45 6.09 -14.65
CA ARG A 152 -1.17 6.59 -15.19
C ARG A 152 -0.08 6.49 -14.13
N GLN A 153 -0.28 7.07 -12.95
CA GLN A 153 0.73 7.08 -11.90
C GLN A 153 1.07 5.68 -11.40
N SER A 154 0.10 4.77 -11.34
CA SER A 154 0.36 3.35 -11.01
C SER A 154 1.27 2.69 -12.04
N ARG A 155 1.06 2.96 -13.34
CA ARG A 155 1.95 2.46 -14.40
C ARG A 155 3.35 3.07 -14.32
N GLU A 156 3.44 4.39 -14.23
CA GLU A 156 4.72 5.12 -14.14
C GLU A 156 5.54 4.65 -12.94
N PHE A 157 4.90 4.47 -11.79
CA PHE A 157 5.56 3.98 -10.59
C PHE A 157 6.03 2.52 -10.72
N TYR A 158 5.22 1.65 -11.35
CA TYR A 158 5.64 0.29 -11.66
C TYR A 158 6.87 0.26 -12.58
N GLU A 159 6.89 1.08 -13.64
CA GLU A 159 8.00 1.18 -14.58
C GLU A 159 9.28 1.71 -13.91
N HIS A 160 9.16 2.75 -13.06
CA HIS A 160 10.26 3.26 -12.23
C HIS A 160 10.85 2.18 -11.33
N LEU A 161 9.99 1.45 -10.62
CA LEU A 161 10.40 0.38 -9.74
C LEU A 161 11.10 -0.76 -10.50
N LEU A 162 10.64 -1.12 -11.70
CA LEU A 162 11.30 -2.12 -12.54
C LEU A 162 12.71 -1.69 -12.94
N ASP A 163 12.88 -0.43 -13.34
CA ASP A 163 14.18 0.10 -13.76
C ASP A 163 15.18 0.19 -12.59
N VAL A 164 14.71 0.68 -11.44
CA VAL A 164 15.56 0.95 -10.27
C VAL A 164 15.85 -0.31 -9.46
N CYS A 165 14.84 -1.11 -9.16
CA CYS A 165 15.00 -2.29 -8.29
C CYS A 165 15.51 -3.51 -9.03
N ARG A 166 15.34 -3.58 -10.37
CA ARG A 166 15.78 -4.70 -11.23
C ARG A 166 15.38 -6.09 -10.70
N THR A 167 14.26 -6.17 -9.99
CA THR A 167 13.76 -7.40 -9.39
C THR A 167 12.61 -7.97 -10.21
N GLN A 168 12.54 -9.29 -10.30
CA GLN A 168 11.46 -9.99 -11.01
C GLN A 168 10.18 -10.13 -10.17
N HIS A 169 10.18 -9.59 -8.95
CA HIS A 169 9.10 -9.74 -7.98
C HIS A 169 8.11 -8.56 -8.03
N MET A 170 7.76 -8.08 -9.22
CA MET A 170 6.88 -6.93 -9.41
C MET A 170 5.69 -7.31 -10.29
N TYR A 171 4.50 -6.94 -9.83
CA TYR A 171 3.24 -7.24 -10.47
C TYR A 171 2.45 -5.95 -10.66
N PHE A 172 1.91 -5.74 -11.86
CA PHE A 172 1.05 -4.62 -12.19
C PHE A 172 -0.25 -5.12 -12.80
N GLU A 173 -1.38 -4.63 -12.30
CA GLU A 173 -2.70 -4.96 -12.84
C GLU A 173 -3.63 -3.74 -12.76
N ILE A 174 -4.30 -3.44 -13.87
CA ILE A 174 -5.51 -2.61 -13.88
C ILE A 174 -6.68 -3.57 -13.88
N LYS A 175 -7.48 -3.57 -12.81
CA LYS A 175 -8.50 -4.58 -12.58
C LYS A 175 -9.85 -4.20 -13.16
N ASP A 176 -10.33 -5.01 -14.09
CA ASP A 176 -11.63 -4.84 -14.75
C ASP A 176 -12.79 -4.72 -13.75
N ARG A 177 -13.74 -3.83 -14.08
CA ARG A 177 -15.00 -3.58 -13.36
C ARG A 177 -14.87 -3.04 -11.94
N LEU A 178 -13.65 -2.76 -11.46
CA LEU A 178 -13.43 -2.18 -10.14
C LEU A 178 -13.21 -0.68 -10.26
N ASP A 179 -13.79 0.08 -9.32
CA ASP A 179 -13.52 1.49 -9.12
C ASP A 179 -12.53 1.73 -7.97
N HIS A 180 -12.27 3.00 -7.68
CA HIS A 180 -11.33 3.45 -6.67
C HIS A 180 -11.59 2.85 -5.28
N PHE A 181 -12.85 2.63 -4.92
CA PHE A 181 -13.26 2.14 -3.61
C PHE A 181 -13.58 0.65 -3.65
N ASP A 182 -14.27 0.17 -4.69
CA ASP A 182 -14.65 -1.24 -4.87
C ASP A 182 -13.45 -2.19 -4.81
N ILE A 183 -12.27 -1.75 -5.25
CA ILE A 183 -11.04 -2.54 -5.21
C ILE A 183 -10.59 -2.91 -3.79
N VAL A 184 -10.96 -2.10 -2.79
CA VAL A 184 -10.69 -2.35 -1.37
C VAL A 184 -11.93 -2.62 -0.54
N GLU A 185 -13.12 -2.22 -1.01
CA GLU A 185 -14.37 -2.47 -0.32
C GLU A 185 -14.71 -3.97 -0.30
N ASN A 186 -15.52 -4.37 0.69
CA ASN A 186 -15.98 -5.74 0.85
C ASN A 186 -14.86 -6.79 1.07
N PHE A 187 -13.78 -6.47 1.80
CA PHE A 187 -12.82 -7.47 2.28
C PHE A 187 -13.49 -8.62 3.08
N ALA A 188 -14.63 -8.34 3.73
CA ALA A 188 -15.46 -9.34 4.39
C ALA A 188 -16.04 -10.39 3.42
N ASN A 189 -16.26 -10.03 2.15
CA ASN A 189 -16.76 -10.92 1.11
C ASN A 189 -15.70 -11.98 0.75
N GLN A 190 -16.14 -13.19 0.44
CA GLN A 190 -15.24 -14.28 0.04
C GLN A 190 -14.74 -14.11 -1.40
N ASP A 191 -15.51 -13.42 -2.24
CA ASP A 191 -15.16 -13.20 -3.65
C ASP A 191 -14.40 -11.90 -3.90
N ASN A 192 -13.96 -11.21 -2.84
CA ASN A 192 -13.16 -9.99 -2.99
C ASN A 192 -11.80 -10.32 -3.62
N PHE A 193 -11.52 -9.66 -4.76
CA PHE A 193 -10.30 -9.86 -5.54
C PHE A 193 -9.03 -9.66 -4.72
N LEU A 194 -8.93 -8.52 -4.02
CA LEU A 194 -7.72 -8.14 -3.30
C LEU A 194 -7.43 -9.10 -2.14
N LYS A 195 -8.44 -9.51 -1.40
CA LYS A 195 -8.34 -10.54 -0.36
C LYS A 195 -7.84 -11.86 -0.93
N ASN A 196 -8.43 -12.32 -2.03
CA ASN A 196 -8.04 -13.58 -2.64
C ASN A 196 -6.60 -13.53 -3.18
N LEU A 197 -6.18 -12.40 -3.73
CA LEU A 197 -4.81 -12.17 -4.16
C LEU A 197 -3.83 -12.21 -2.98
N VAL A 198 -4.13 -11.50 -1.88
CA VAL A 198 -3.29 -11.49 -0.67
C VAL A 198 -3.20 -12.90 -0.06
N VAL A 199 -4.33 -13.60 0.08
CA VAL A 199 -4.36 -14.96 0.63
C VAL A 199 -3.61 -15.93 -0.28
N HIS A 200 -3.72 -15.79 -1.59
CA HIS A 200 -2.97 -16.60 -2.56
C HIS A 200 -1.46 -16.38 -2.41
N ASP A 201 -1.00 -15.12 -2.40
CA ASP A 201 0.43 -14.80 -2.23
C ASP A 201 0.97 -15.34 -0.91
N VAL A 202 0.23 -15.14 0.19
CA VAL A 202 0.61 -15.65 1.51
C VAL A 202 0.74 -17.18 1.48
N ARG A 203 -0.26 -17.90 0.97
CA ARG A 203 -0.26 -19.37 0.93
C ARG A 203 0.86 -19.94 0.07
N LYS A 204 1.20 -19.26 -1.03
CA LYS A 204 2.27 -19.68 -1.94
C LYS A 204 3.67 -19.56 -1.32
N HIS A 205 3.84 -18.70 -0.32
CA HIS A 205 5.15 -18.36 0.26
C HIS A 205 5.26 -18.64 1.78
N LEU A 206 4.30 -19.40 2.35
CA LEU A 206 4.35 -19.95 3.71
C LEU A 206 5.10 -21.29 3.74
#